data_AF-A0A7G5EF29-F1
#
_entry.id   AF-A0A7G5EF29-F1
#
_cell.length_a   1.000
_cell.length_b   1.000
_cell.length_c   1.000
_cell.angle_alpha   90.00
_cell.angle_beta   90.00
_cell.angle_gamma   90.00
#
_symmetry.space_group_name_H-M   'P 1'
#
loop_
_entity.id
_entity.type
_entity.pdbx_description
1 polymer ?
#
loop_
_entity_poly.entity_id
_entity_poly.type
_entity_poly.pdbx_seq_one_letter_code
_entity_poly.pdbx_strand_id
1 'polypeptide(L)'
;MNDNQEFRALFSLPPILLSASTALVTVQTPSPKNETGDRELDAVLWLRDCIKTGATVLIDNALEAFKKIETPAKDLERRYSDYLVRASGGKTLAAVFGGFDFANLEDLAQSPVKKKASQDEALARFGSEKALFDMTPAETLCKKTLRGIKRDKTWNDYDPEEAAARFVSRWIDGADKGVERRKLDAFLGSEPEGENGTNNGTKGQN
;
A
#
# COMPACT_ATOMS: atom_id res chain seq x y z
N MET A 1 14.64 -22.31 -16.84
CA MET A 1 13.39 -21.70 -16.35
C MET A 1 12.67 -21.12 -17.55
N ASN A 2 11.54 -21.70 -17.96
CA ASN A 2 10.72 -21.09 -19.02
C ASN A 2 9.90 -19.97 -18.39
N ASP A 3 10.06 -18.76 -18.92
CA ASP A 3 9.30 -17.59 -18.53
C ASP A 3 7.85 -17.75 -19.04
N ASN A 4 6.89 -17.97 -18.15
CA ASN A 4 5.50 -18.16 -18.55
C ASN A 4 4.81 -16.80 -18.69
N GLN A 5 4.59 -16.41 -19.93
CA GLN A 5 3.93 -15.15 -20.29
C GLN A 5 2.51 -15.06 -19.71
N GLU A 6 1.76 -16.16 -19.63
CA GLU A 6 0.41 -16.19 -19.06
C GLU A 6 0.40 -15.85 -17.56
N PHE A 7 1.43 -16.32 -16.83
CA PHE A 7 1.55 -16.02 -15.41
C PHE A 7 2.01 -14.59 -15.17
N ARG A 8 2.94 -14.07 -15.98
CA ARG A 8 3.27 -12.65 -15.93
C ARG A 8 2.06 -11.77 -16.24
N ALA A 9 1.24 -12.17 -17.21
CA ALA A 9 0.01 -11.45 -17.56
C ALA A 9 -0.98 -11.42 -16.38
N LEU A 10 -1.14 -12.53 -15.65
CA LEU A 10 -2.01 -12.60 -14.47
C LEU A 10 -1.59 -11.64 -13.34
N PHE A 11 -0.29 -11.47 -13.10
CA PHE A 11 0.23 -10.57 -12.06
C PHE A 11 0.56 -9.16 -12.58
N SER A 12 0.27 -8.88 -13.85
CA SER A 12 0.41 -7.55 -14.42
C SER A 12 -0.80 -6.68 -14.09
N LEU A 13 -0.57 -5.39 -13.84
CA LEU A 13 -1.65 -4.45 -13.62
C LEU A 13 -2.42 -4.23 -14.93
N PRO A 14 -3.76 -4.12 -14.87
CA PRO A 14 -4.55 -3.81 -16.07
C PRO A 14 -4.11 -2.46 -16.65
N PRO A 15 -4.17 -2.31 -17.99
CA PRO A 15 -3.82 -1.07 -18.65
C PRO A 15 -4.74 0.07 -18.18
N ILE A 16 -4.22 1.29 -18.18
CA ILE A 16 -4.99 2.48 -17.79
C ILE A 16 -6.08 2.69 -18.84
N LEU A 17 -7.34 2.64 -18.44
CA LEU A 17 -8.46 3.01 -19.28
C LEU A 17 -8.54 4.54 -19.29
N LEU A 18 -8.34 5.13 -20.46
CA LEU A 18 -8.56 6.56 -20.62
C LEU A 18 -10.06 6.82 -20.49
N SER A 19 -10.44 7.65 -19.52
CA SER A 19 -11.82 8.07 -19.37
C SER A 19 -12.27 8.83 -20.62
N ALA A 20 -13.36 8.37 -21.23
CA ALA A 20 -14.01 9.07 -22.35
C ALA A 20 -14.85 10.28 -21.88
N SER A 21 -14.91 10.53 -20.58
CA SER A 21 -15.69 11.61 -20.00
C SER A 21 -14.94 12.93 -20.02
N THR A 22 -15.52 13.92 -20.71
CA THR A 22 -15.14 15.34 -20.68
C THR A 22 -15.89 16.14 -19.61
N ALA A 23 -16.63 15.47 -18.72
CA ALA A 23 -17.36 16.15 -17.66
C ALA A 23 -16.39 16.86 -16.71
N LEU A 24 -16.59 18.16 -16.50
CA LEU A 24 -15.83 18.94 -15.54
C LEU A 24 -16.08 18.39 -14.13
N VAL A 25 -15.02 17.91 -13.49
CA VAL A 25 -15.08 17.48 -12.10
C VAL A 25 -15.08 18.73 -11.22
N THR A 26 -16.24 19.07 -10.67
CA THR A 26 -16.34 20.13 -9.67
C THR A 26 -15.66 19.66 -8.40
N VAL A 27 -14.55 20.30 -8.03
CA VAL A 27 -13.88 20.07 -6.75
C VAL A 27 -14.82 20.56 -5.64
N GLN A 28 -15.32 19.63 -4.82
CA GLN A 28 -16.13 20.00 -3.67
C GLN A 28 -15.24 20.53 -2.55
N THR A 29 -15.41 21.79 -2.19
CA THR A 29 -14.76 22.40 -1.03
C THR A 29 -15.45 21.93 0.24
N PRO A 30 -14.72 21.47 1.27
CA PRO A 30 -15.33 21.10 2.55
C PRO A 30 -16.02 22.31 3.20
N SER A 31 -17.12 22.08 3.90
CA SER A 31 -17.83 23.13 4.63
C SER A 31 -17.02 23.57 5.88
N PRO A 32 -16.88 24.88 6.15
CA PRO A 32 -16.25 25.36 7.38
C PRO A 32 -16.99 24.86 8.63
N LYS A 33 -16.23 24.44 9.65
CA LYS A 33 -16.77 23.99 10.95
C LYS A 33 -16.18 24.83 12.07
N ASN A 34 -16.96 25.03 13.13
CA ASN A 34 -16.53 25.70 14.35
C ASN A 34 -16.46 24.65 15.47
N GLU A 35 -15.30 24.00 15.60
CA GLU A 35 -15.10 22.84 16.50
C GLU A 35 -14.45 23.25 17.81
N THR A 36 -13.61 24.29 17.77
CA THR A 36 -12.77 24.72 18.90
C THR A 36 -13.29 26.00 19.58
N GLY A 37 -14.18 26.75 18.91
CA GLY A 37 -14.63 28.07 19.37
C GLY A 37 -13.61 29.19 19.10
N ASP A 38 -12.48 28.85 18.48
CA ASP A 38 -11.37 29.73 18.18
C ASP A 38 -11.26 29.87 16.66
N ARG A 39 -11.52 31.09 16.16
CA ARG A 39 -11.62 31.38 14.73
C ARG A 39 -10.35 30.99 13.96
N GLU A 40 -9.17 31.16 14.57
CA GLU A 40 -7.91 30.85 13.90
C GLU A 40 -7.66 29.34 13.86
N LEU A 41 -7.93 28.64 14.96
CA LEU A 41 -7.78 27.18 15.01
C LEU A 41 -8.78 26.48 14.08
N ASP A 42 -10.03 26.94 14.08
CA ASP A 42 -11.07 26.42 13.19
C ASP A 42 -10.73 26.69 11.72
N ALA A 43 -10.13 27.85 11.41
CA ALA A 43 -9.62 28.13 10.08
C ALA A 43 -8.51 27.14 9.70
N VAL A 44 -7.52 26.91 10.55
CA VAL A 44 -6.43 25.94 10.29
C VAL A 44 -6.97 24.51 10.15
N LEU A 45 -7.92 24.10 10.98
CA LEU A 45 -8.59 22.79 10.85
C LEU A 45 -9.28 22.64 9.50
N TRP A 46 -9.99 23.67 9.06
CA TRP A 46 -10.62 23.69 7.75
C TRP A 46 -9.60 23.66 6.60
N LEU A 47 -8.49 24.39 6.71
CA LEU A 47 -7.39 24.34 5.74
C LEU A 47 -6.78 22.93 5.66
N ARG A 48 -6.60 22.25 6.81
CA ARG A 48 -6.15 20.84 6.84
C ARG A 48 -7.13 19.93 6.11
N ASP A 49 -8.44 20.14 6.26
CA ASP A 49 -9.45 19.35 5.55
C ASP A 49 -9.48 19.64 4.04
N CYS A 50 -9.26 20.89 3.62
CA CYS A 50 -9.04 21.24 2.22
C CYS A 50 -7.81 20.50 1.66
N ILE A 51 -6.71 20.45 2.40
CA ILE A 51 -5.47 19.76 1.99
C ILE A 51 -5.69 18.25 1.88
N LYS A 52 -6.39 17.63 2.85
CA LYS A 52 -6.71 16.19 2.83
C LYS A 52 -7.53 15.75 1.61
N THR A 53 -8.25 16.67 0.97
CA THR A 53 -9.02 16.40 -0.26
C THR A 53 -8.09 16.03 -1.42
N GLY A 54 -6.81 16.44 -1.38
CA GLY A 54 -5.81 16.08 -2.40
C GLY A 54 -5.96 16.83 -3.73
N ALA A 55 -6.89 17.78 -3.82
CA ALA A 55 -7.05 18.64 -5.00
C ALA A 55 -5.98 19.74 -4.99
N THR A 56 -5.17 19.80 -6.06
CA THR A 56 -4.03 20.74 -6.17
C THR A 56 -4.45 22.19 -5.96
N VAL A 57 -5.53 22.62 -6.61
CA VAL A 57 -6.08 23.99 -6.48
C VAL A 57 -6.48 24.31 -5.03
N LEU A 58 -7.07 23.36 -4.31
CA LEU A 58 -7.43 23.57 -2.90
C LEU A 58 -6.20 23.61 -1.99
N ILE A 59 -5.19 22.80 -2.28
CA ILE A 59 -3.93 22.79 -1.53
C ILE A 59 -3.21 24.13 -1.70
N ASP A 60 -3.06 24.62 -2.94
CA ASP A 60 -2.38 25.89 -3.20
C ASP A 60 -3.11 27.05 -2.50
N ASN A 61 -4.44 27.11 -2.67
CA ASN A 61 -5.27 28.09 -1.99
C ASN A 61 -5.16 27.99 -0.45
N ALA A 62 -5.06 26.77 0.09
CA ALA A 62 -4.96 26.56 1.52
C ALA A 62 -3.61 27.01 2.08
N LEU A 63 -2.51 26.73 1.38
CA LEU A 63 -1.17 27.19 1.74
C LEU A 63 -1.05 28.71 1.65
N GLU A 64 -1.64 29.34 0.62
CA GLU A 64 -1.70 30.80 0.52
C GLU A 64 -2.54 31.43 1.64
N ALA A 65 -3.67 30.82 2.00
CA ALA A 65 -4.51 31.29 3.10
C ALA A 65 -3.80 31.16 4.45
N PHE A 66 -3.03 30.09 4.66
CA PHE A 66 -2.26 29.89 5.89
C PHE A 66 -1.18 30.96 6.07
N LYS A 67 -0.49 31.36 5.00
CA LYS A 67 0.50 32.46 5.03
C LYS A 67 -0.08 33.82 5.43
N LYS A 68 -1.40 34.00 5.33
CA LYS A 68 -2.10 35.24 5.73
C LYS A 68 -2.50 35.26 7.20
N ILE A 69 -2.34 34.15 7.92
CA ILE A 69 -2.59 34.09 9.36
C ILE A 69 -1.42 34.77 10.07
N GLU A 70 -1.70 35.85 10.81
CA GLU A 70 -0.67 36.64 11.50
C GLU A 70 -0.07 35.90 12.71
N THR A 71 -0.85 35.01 13.32
CA THR A 71 -0.42 34.24 14.51
C THR A 71 0.67 33.23 14.13
N PRO A 72 1.79 33.17 14.88
CA PRO A 72 2.87 32.24 14.57
C PRO A 72 2.42 30.79 14.79
N ALA A 73 2.89 29.89 13.91
CA ALA A 73 2.56 28.47 13.90
C ALA A 73 2.67 27.80 15.28
N LYS A 74 3.74 28.08 16.04
CA LYS A 74 3.95 27.51 17.39
C LYS A 74 2.88 27.90 18.40
N ASP A 75 2.32 29.10 18.30
CA ASP A 75 1.25 29.55 19.21
C ASP A 75 -0.08 28.88 18.87
N LEU A 76 -0.34 28.62 17.57
CA LEU A 76 -1.50 27.85 17.12
C LEU A 76 -1.43 26.39 17.61
N GLU A 77 -0.25 25.75 17.50
CA GLU A 77 -0.03 24.39 17.99
C GLU A 77 -0.24 24.27 19.51
N ARG A 78 0.26 25.25 20.29
CA ARG A 78 0.05 25.28 21.74
C ARG A 78 -1.44 25.42 22.07
N ARG A 79 -2.14 26.37 21.46
CA ARG A 79 -3.58 26.60 21.69
C ARG A 79 -4.41 25.36 21.32
N TYR A 80 -4.08 24.70 20.22
CA TYR A 80 -4.76 23.48 19.81
C TYR A 80 -4.47 22.31 20.75
N SER A 81 -3.22 22.16 21.19
CA SER A 81 -2.84 21.16 22.19
C SER A 81 -3.61 21.36 23.50
N ASP A 82 -3.71 22.61 23.98
CA ASP A 82 -4.48 22.96 25.18
C ASP A 82 -5.97 22.63 25.02
N TYR A 83 -6.54 22.91 23.85
CA TYR A 83 -7.90 22.50 23.51
C TYR A 83 -8.06 20.97 23.57
N LEU A 84 -7.15 20.20 22.98
CA LEU A 84 -7.21 18.74 22.98
C LEU A 84 -7.07 18.14 24.39
N VAL A 85 -6.25 18.73 25.27
CA VAL A 85 -6.19 18.30 26.69
C VAL A 85 -7.54 18.46 27.35
N ARG A 86 -8.21 19.61 27.13
CA ARG A 86 -9.53 19.91 27.72
C ARG A 86 -10.62 19.01 27.14
N ALA A 87 -10.65 18.86 25.81
CA ALA A 87 -11.65 18.06 25.10
C ALA A 87 -11.51 16.55 25.37
N SER A 88 -10.29 16.05 25.57
CA SER A 88 -10.04 14.62 25.81
C SER A 88 -10.24 14.18 27.26
N GLY A 89 -10.63 15.09 28.17
CA GLY A 89 -10.79 14.80 29.60
C GLY A 89 -9.47 14.53 30.32
N GLY A 90 -8.39 15.20 29.92
CA GLY A 90 -7.07 15.07 30.56
C GLY A 90 -6.18 13.95 30.01
N LYS A 91 -6.52 13.34 28.87
CA LYS A 91 -5.65 12.36 28.19
C LYS A 91 -4.51 13.07 27.46
N THR A 92 -3.42 13.31 28.18
CA THR A 92 -2.24 14.06 27.71
C THR A 92 -1.63 13.48 26.43
N LEU A 93 -1.64 12.16 26.26
CA LEU A 93 -1.05 11.52 25.07
C LEU A 93 -1.77 11.89 23.77
N ALA A 94 -3.10 11.96 23.79
CA ALA A 94 -3.90 12.36 22.63
C ALA A 94 -3.69 13.84 22.28
N ALA A 95 -3.46 14.69 23.28
CA ALA A 95 -3.19 16.11 23.06
C ALA A 95 -1.77 16.36 22.55
N VAL A 96 -0.77 15.67 23.11
CA VAL A 96 0.64 15.79 22.68
C VAL A 96 0.81 15.32 21.24
N PHE A 97 0.24 14.15 20.88
CA PHE A 97 0.34 13.66 19.50
C PHE A 97 -0.65 14.32 18.54
N GLY A 98 -1.80 14.78 19.03
CA GLY A 98 -2.80 15.46 18.19
C GLY A 98 -2.42 16.89 17.83
N GLY A 99 -1.67 17.58 18.69
CA GLY A 99 -1.22 18.96 18.45
C GLY A 99 0.15 19.08 17.78
N PHE A 100 0.92 18.00 17.74
CA PHE A 100 2.21 17.95 17.05
C PHE A 100 2.03 18.11 15.53
N ASP A 101 2.81 18.99 14.89
CA ASP A 101 2.69 19.35 13.46
C ASP A 101 1.29 19.84 13.06
N PHE A 102 0.53 20.43 13.99
CA PHE A 102 -0.79 20.97 13.67
C PHE A 102 -0.71 22.14 12.69
N ALA A 103 0.32 22.98 12.81
CA ALA A 103 0.51 24.15 11.96
C ALA A 103 1.45 23.90 10.76
N ASN A 104 2.00 22.68 10.62
CA ASN A 104 2.84 22.29 9.48
C ASN A 104 1.95 21.77 8.33
N LEU A 105 1.44 22.69 7.51
CA LEU A 105 0.54 22.38 6.40
C LEU A 105 1.29 21.95 5.13
N GLU A 106 2.53 22.40 4.96
CA GLU A 106 3.38 22.10 3.82
C GLU A 106 3.72 20.59 3.78
N ASP A 107 4.15 20.03 4.91
CA ASP A 107 4.45 18.60 4.99
C ASP A 107 3.17 17.77 4.88
N LEU A 108 2.06 18.26 5.45
CA LEU A 108 0.75 17.64 5.32
C LEU A 108 0.30 17.57 3.86
N ALA A 109 0.64 18.55 3.02
CA ALA A 109 0.21 18.62 1.63
C ALA A 109 0.89 17.61 0.69
N GLN A 110 2.08 17.09 1.04
CA GLN A 110 2.84 16.21 0.15
C GLN A 110 2.20 14.82 -0.04
N SER A 111 1.56 14.29 1.00
CA SER A 111 0.99 12.93 1.00
C SER A 111 -0.36 12.83 0.28
N PRO A 112 -1.33 13.75 0.52
CA PRO A 112 -2.64 13.71 -0.14
C PRO A 112 -2.59 13.76 -1.66
N VAL A 113 -1.68 14.53 -2.25
CA VAL A 113 -1.53 14.60 -3.73
C VAL A 113 -1.14 13.24 -4.29
N LYS A 114 -0.13 12.59 -3.70
CA LYS A 114 0.32 11.25 -4.12
C LYS A 114 -0.80 10.24 -3.94
N LYS A 115 -1.48 10.28 -2.79
CA LYS A 115 -2.60 9.37 -2.49
C LYS A 115 -3.75 9.55 -3.49
N LYS A 116 -4.11 10.78 -3.82
CA LYS A 116 -5.16 11.08 -4.79
C LYS A 116 -4.77 10.62 -6.20
N ALA A 117 -3.53 10.85 -6.61
CA ALA A 117 -3.00 10.35 -7.87
C ALA A 117 -3.06 8.82 -7.94
N SER A 118 -2.67 8.11 -6.88
CA SER A 118 -2.78 6.64 -6.81
C SER A 118 -4.24 6.16 -6.83
N GLN A 119 -5.16 6.88 -6.19
CA GLN A 119 -6.60 6.56 -6.26
C GLN A 119 -7.15 6.76 -7.68
N ASP A 120 -6.77 7.84 -8.35
CA ASP A 120 -7.21 8.12 -9.71
C ASP A 120 -6.61 7.11 -10.70
N GLU A 121 -5.36 6.72 -10.52
CA GLU A 121 -4.74 5.63 -11.28
C GLU A 121 -5.46 4.30 -11.05
N ALA A 122 -5.76 3.97 -9.79
CA ALA A 122 -6.49 2.75 -9.45
C ALA A 122 -7.89 2.74 -10.11
N LEU A 123 -8.63 3.84 -10.02
CA LEU A 123 -9.92 3.95 -10.69
C LEU A 123 -9.79 3.89 -12.21
N ALA A 124 -8.75 4.49 -12.80
CA ALA A 124 -8.52 4.41 -14.24
C ALA A 124 -8.13 2.99 -14.70
N ARG A 125 -7.44 2.21 -13.87
CA ARG A 125 -7.05 0.82 -14.17
C ARG A 125 -8.20 -0.16 -13.99
N PHE A 126 -8.98 -0.02 -12.92
CA PHE A 126 -10.05 -0.97 -12.56
C PHE A 126 -11.44 -0.51 -13.03
N GLY A 127 -11.58 0.73 -13.51
CA GLY A 127 -12.79 1.31 -14.09
C GLY A 127 -13.89 1.68 -13.09
N SER A 128 -13.96 1.01 -11.93
CA SER A 128 -14.91 1.33 -10.86
C SER A 128 -14.36 0.96 -9.49
N GLU A 129 -14.86 1.62 -8.45
CA GLU A 129 -14.52 1.30 -7.05
C GLU A 129 -14.90 -0.14 -6.70
N LYS A 130 -16.04 -0.63 -7.20
CA LYS A 130 -16.45 -2.02 -6.99
C LYS A 130 -15.42 -3.00 -7.58
N ALA A 131 -15.01 -2.80 -8.83
CA ALA A 131 -14.03 -3.66 -9.48
C ALA A 131 -12.62 -3.55 -8.83
N LEU A 132 -12.31 -2.41 -8.21
CA LEU A 132 -11.07 -2.20 -7.45
C LEU A 132 -11.03 -3.05 -6.17
N PHE A 133 -12.17 -3.21 -5.49
CA PHE A 133 -12.27 -4.02 -4.25
C PHE A 133 -12.70 -5.47 -4.48
N ASP A 134 -13.13 -5.82 -5.70
CA ASP A 134 -13.41 -7.20 -6.09
C ASP A 134 -12.09 -7.98 -6.25
N MET A 135 -12.14 -9.30 -6.00
CA MET A 135 -10.96 -10.16 -6.15
C MET A 135 -10.48 -10.18 -7.60
N THR A 136 -9.22 -9.81 -7.79
CA THR A 136 -8.55 -9.97 -9.08
C THR A 136 -8.44 -11.46 -9.45
N PRO A 137 -8.27 -11.80 -10.74
CA PRO A 137 -8.01 -13.18 -11.16
C PRO A 137 -6.77 -13.77 -10.47
N ALA A 138 -5.74 -12.96 -10.23
CA ALA A 138 -4.54 -13.36 -9.49
C ALA A 138 -4.85 -13.71 -8.03
N GLU A 139 -5.58 -12.86 -7.31
CA GLU A 139 -5.96 -13.12 -5.91
C GLU A 139 -6.89 -14.34 -5.79
N THR A 140 -7.80 -14.51 -6.75
CA THR A 140 -8.66 -15.69 -6.81
C THR A 140 -7.84 -16.97 -7.01
N LEU A 141 -6.82 -16.92 -7.87
CA LEU A 141 -5.89 -18.02 -8.07
C LEU A 141 -5.12 -18.32 -6.78
N CYS A 142 -4.51 -17.31 -6.14
CA CYS A 142 -3.79 -17.47 -4.88
C CYS A 142 -4.67 -18.06 -3.77
N LYS A 143 -5.92 -17.59 -3.62
CA LYS A 143 -6.88 -18.14 -2.66
C LYS A 143 -7.25 -19.59 -2.96
N LYS A 144 -7.29 -19.97 -4.25
CA LYS A 144 -7.58 -21.33 -4.69
C LYS A 144 -6.38 -22.26 -4.49
N THR A 145 -5.17 -21.79 -4.72
CA THR A 145 -3.92 -22.58 -4.57
C THR A 145 -3.61 -22.82 -3.10
N LEU A 146 -3.78 -21.80 -2.25
CA LEU A 146 -3.52 -21.87 -0.81
C LEU A 146 -4.64 -22.53 -0.01
N ARG A 147 -5.73 -22.96 -0.67
CA ARG A 147 -6.86 -23.61 -0.01
C ARG A 147 -6.41 -24.92 0.62
N GLY A 148 -6.53 -25.01 1.95
CA GLY A 148 -6.20 -26.21 2.72
C GLY A 148 -4.82 -26.20 3.37
N ILE A 149 -3.98 -25.21 3.08
CA ILE A 149 -2.72 -24.98 3.82
C ILE A 149 -3.06 -24.31 5.16
N LYS A 150 -2.48 -24.81 6.25
CA LYS A 150 -2.65 -24.22 7.57
C LYS A 150 -1.74 -23.00 7.71
N ARG A 151 -2.27 -21.95 8.33
CA ARG A 151 -1.49 -20.77 8.69
C ARG A 151 -0.83 -20.99 10.05
N ASP A 152 0.39 -20.50 10.22
CA ASP A 152 1.05 -20.45 11.52
C ASP A 152 0.19 -19.65 12.52
N LYS A 153 0.22 -20.05 13.79
CA LYS A 153 -0.57 -19.41 14.84
C LYS A 153 0.08 -18.13 15.38
N THR A 154 1.39 -17.96 15.19
CA THR A 154 2.13 -16.82 15.75
C THR A 154 1.92 -15.56 14.91
N TRP A 155 2.04 -15.68 13.59
CA TRP A 155 1.94 -14.54 12.67
C TRP A 155 0.77 -14.64 11.68
N ASN A 156 -0.03 -15.71 11.76
CA ASN A 156 -1.10 -16.00 10.80
C ASN A 156 -0.58 -16.01 9.35
N ASP A 157 0.61 -16.53 9.13
CA ASP A 157 1.25 -16.59 7.80
C ASP A 157 1.29 -18.03 7.25
N TYR A 158 1.50 -18.18 5.94
CA TYR A 158 1.68 -19.49 5.31
C TYR A 158 3.15 -19.92 5.42
N ASP A 159 3.38 -21.23 5.58
CA ASP A 159 4.72 -21.78 5.40
C ASP A 159 5.17 -21.57 3.94
N PRO A 160 6.27 -20.81 3.69
CA PRO A 160 6.70 -20.48 2.34
C PRO A 160 7.04 -21.71 1.50
N GLU A 161 7.58 -22.77 2.09
CA GLU A 161 7.94 -23.99 1.36
C GLU A 161 6.69 -24.77 0.93
N GLU A 162 5.73 -24.96 1.85
CA GLU A 162 4.46 -25.62 1.54
C GLU A 162 3.63 -24.82 0.51
N ALA A 163 3.60 -23.50 0.64
CA ALA A 163 2.94 -22.61 -0.31
C ALA A 163 3.57 -22.72 -1.70
N ALA A 164 4.90 -22.62 -1.81
CA ALA A 164 5.62 -22.74 -3.08
C ALA A 164 5.35 -24.09 -3.75
N ALA A 165 5.46 -25.20 -3.02
CA ALA A 165 5.17 -26.53 -3.54
C ALA A 165 3.74 -26.66 -4.09
N ARG A 166 2.76 -26.02 -3.43
CA ARG A 166 1.36 -26.01 -3.87
C ARG A 166 1.15 -25.18 -5.15
N PHE A 167 1.81 -24.04 -5.27
CA PHE A 167 1.78 -23.25 -6.49
C PHE A 167 2.39 -24.03 -7.66
N VAL A 168 3.52 -24.71 -7.45
CA VAL A 168 4.14 -25.55 -8.49
C VAL A 168 3.30 -26.79 -8.81
N SER A 169 2.70 -27.46 -7.83
CA SER A 169 1.83 -28.61 -8.07
C SER A 169 0.59 -28.23 -8.90
N ARG A 170 -0.07 -27.12 -8.58
CA ARG A 170 -1.21 -26.58 -9.34
C ARG A 170 -0.84 -26.09 -10.74
N TRP A 171 0.40 -25.62 -10.91
CA TRP A 171 0.97 -25.25 -12.21
C TRP A 171 1.10 -26.46 -13.13
N ILE A 172 1.56 -27.59 -12.58
CA ILE A 172 1.77 -28.83 -13.31
C ILE A 172 0.46 -29.49 -13.73
N ASP A 173 -0.59 -29.36 -12.92
CA ASP A 173 -1.91 -29.93 -13.25
C ASP A 173 -2.60 -29.24 -14.45
N GLY A 174 -2.17 -28.02 -14.82
CA GLY A 174 -2.65 -27.27 -15.99
C GLY A 174 -1.75 -27.37 -17.23
N ALA A 175 -0.49 -27.80 -17.08
CA ALA A 175 0.44 -28.07 -18.17
C ALA A 175 0.50 -29.59 -18.46
N ASP A 176 1.13 -29.99 -19.57
CA ASP A 176 1.30 -31.42 -19.91
C ASP A 176 1.96 -32.18 -18.74
N LYS A 177 1.13 -32.97 -18.03
CA LYS A 177 1.41 -33.54 -16.70
C LYS A 177 2.68 -34.37 -16.64
N GLY A 178 3.11 -34.91 -17.79
CA GLY A 178 4.25 -35.82 -17.86
C GLY A 178 5.61 -35.15 -17.78
N VAL A 179 5.77 -33.92 -18.26
CA VAL A 179 7.08 -33.25 -18.36
C VAL A 179 7.40 -32.46 -17.10
N GLU A 180 6.44 -31.68 -16.60
CA GLU A 180 6.68 -30.82 -15.46
C GLU A 180 6.68 -31.58 -14.13
N ARG A 181 5.94 -32.71 -14.03
CA ARG A 181 6.02 -33.60 -12.85
C ARG A 181 7.41 -34.23 -12.69
N ARG A 182 8.05 -34.62 -13.80
CA ARG A 182 9.45 -35.09 -13.83
C ARG A 182 10.45 -34.02 -13.39
N LYS A 183 10.20 -32.74 -13.72
CA LYS A 183 11.05 -31.62 -13.29
C LYS A 183 10.86 -31.30 -11.81
N LEU A 184 9.63 -31.42 -11.29
CA LEU A 184 9.34 -31.25 -9.87
C LEU A 184 9.99 -32.37 -9.04
N ASP A 185 9.88 -33.63 -9.49
CA ASP A 185 10.50 -34.76 -8.81
C ASP A 185 12.04 -34.63 -8.80
N ALA A 186 12.64 -34.09 -9.87
CA ALA A 186 14.07 -33.79 -9.92
C ALA A 186 14.49 -32.63 -8.98
N PHE A 187 13.61 -31.64 -8.78
CA PHE A 187 13.86 -30.50 -7.87
C PHE A 187 13.66 -30.87 -6.40
N LEU A 188 12.64 -31.67 -6.08
CA LEU A 188 12.38 -32.16 -4.73
C LEU A 188 13.29 -33.34 -4.35
N GLY A 189 13.81 -34.08 -5.34
CA GLY A 189 14.73 -35.19 -5.15
C GLY A 189 16.22 -34.82 -5.18
N SER A 190 16.58 -33.57 -5.46
CA SER A 190 17.95 -33.10 -5.34
C SER A 190 18.25 -32.69 -3.89
N GLU A 191 18.49 -33.68 -3.02
CA GLU A 191 19.31 -33.45 -1.84
C GLU A 191 20.75 -33.13 -2.29
N PRO A 192 21.49 -32.24 -1.62
CA PRO A 192 22.87 -31.97 -1.96
C PRO A 192 23.70 -33.23 -1.65
N GLU A 193 24.05 -34.00 -2.68
CA GLU A 193 25.10 -35.00 -2.56
C GLU A 193 26.39 -34.29 -2.14
N GLY A 194 26.74 -34.46 -0.87
CA GLY A 194 28.03 -34.06 -0.34
C GLY A 194 29.14 -34.65 -1.19
N GLU A 195 30.02 -33.76 -1.65
CA GLU A 195 31.23 -34.06 -2.38
C GLU A 195 32.03 -35.19 -1.69
N ASN A 196 31.93 -36.41 -2.22
CA ASN A 196 32.95 -37.42 -1.99
C ASN A 196 34.19 -37.01 -2.79
N GLY A 197 35.12 -36.32 -2.13
CA GLY A 197 36.44 -36.00 -2.65
C GLY A 197 37.21 -37.28 -2.98
N THR A 198 37.22 -37.66 -4.25
CA THR A 198 38.17 -38.63 -4.82
C THR A 198 39.55 -37.98 -4.88
N ASN A 199 40.40 -38.28 -3.91
CA ASN A 199 41.81 -37.91 -3.96
C ASN A 199 42.59 -39.00 -4.72
N ASN A 200 42.76 -38.81 -6.04
CA ASN A 200 43.69 -39.59 -6.86
C ASN A 200 44.72 -38.64 -7.49
N GLY A 201 45.80 -38.38 -6.75
CA GLY A 201 47.02 -37.75 -7.27
C GLY A 201 48.02 -38.80 -7.74
N THR A 202 48.37 -38.73 -9.02
CA THR A 202 49.27 -39.63 -9.74
C THR A 202 50.76 -39.39 -9.42
N LYS A 203 51.46 -40.46 -9.03
CA LYS A 203 52.82 -40.91 -9.36
C LYS A 203 53.96 -39.87 -9.58
N GLY A 204 55.04 -39.99 -8.79
CA GLY A 204 56.36 -39.39 -9.07
C GLY A 204 57.51 -40.00 -8.25
N GLN A 205 58.26 -40.91 -8.89
CA GLN A 205 59.71 -41.20 -8.80
C GLN A 205 60.45 -41.11 -7.44
N ASN A 206 60.94 -42.25 -6.92
CA ASN A 206 62.33 -42.71 -7.06
C ASN A 206 62.49 -44.16 -6.56
#